data_AF-A0A6B3ID97-F1
#
_entry.id   AF-A0A6B3ID97-F1
#
_cell.length_a   1.000
_cell.length_b   1.000
_cell.length_c   1.000
_cell.angle_alpha   90.00
_cell.angle_beta   90.00
_cell.angle_gamma   90.00
#
_symmetry.space_group_name_H-M   'P 1'
#
loop_
_entity.id
_entity.type
_entity.pdbx_description
1 polymer ?
#
loop_
_entity_poly.entity_id
_entity_poly.type
_entity_poly.pdbx_seq_one_letter_code
_entity_poly.pdbx_strand_id
1 'polypeptide(L)' 'MLLAGKTVIVSGVGAGLGHRVAETVVRDGGRAVLGARTAANLAKSAAEIDPEG' A
#
# COMPACT_ATOMS: atom_id res chain seq x y z
N MET A 1 3.26 7.55 -15.34
CA MET A 1 3.93 6.61 -14.40
C MET A 1 3.48 5.19 -14.71
N LEU A 2 4.27 4.18 -14.30
CA LEU A 2 4.11 2.77 -14.71
C LEU A 2 2.76 2.14 -14.34
N LEU A 3 2.21 2.52 -13.18
CA LEU A 3 1.01 1.89 -12.61
C LEU A 3 -0.23 2.79 -12.68
N ALA A 4 -0.16 3.88 -13.45
CA ALA A 4 -1.27 4.82 -13.63
C ALA A 4 -2.58 4.10 -14.04
N GLY A 5 -3.64 4.35 -13.28
CA GLY A 5 -4.97 3.78 -13.51
C GLY A 5 -5.11 2.30 -13.14
N LYS A 6 -4.09 1.67 -12.54
CA LYS A 6 -4.14 0.28 -12.08
C LYS A 6 -4.42 0.21 -10.58
N THR A 7 -5.16 -0.82 -10.18
CA THR A 7 -5.34 -1.20 -8.78
C THR A 7 -4.49 -2.43 -8.49
N VAL A 8 -3.68 -2.38 -7.43
CA VAL A 8 -2.81 -3.47 -7.01
C VAL A 8 -3.18 -3.90 -5.59
N ILE A 9 -3.44 -5.19 -5.41
CA ILE A 9 -3.75 -5.76 -4.09
C ILE A 9 -2.47 -6.30 -3.47
N VAL A 10 -2.11 -5.79 -2.29
CA VAL A 10 -0.97 -6.27 -1.50
C VAL A 10 -1.52 -7.02 -0.28
N SER A 11 -1.59 -8.35 -0.36
CA SER A 11 -2.24 -9.19 0.66
C SER A 11 -1.50 -9.26 2.01
N GLY A 12 -0.29 -8.70 2.12
CA GLY A 12 0.50 -8.65 3.35
C GLY A 12 1.36 -7.40 3.49
N VAL A 13 0.77 -6.27 3.92
CA VAL A 13 1.43 -4.94 3.99
C VAL A 13 2.20 -4.63 5.29
N GLY A 14 2.49 -5.62 6.14
CA GLY A 14 3.25 -5.35 7.38
C GLY A 14 4.62 -4.70 7.13
N ALA A 15 5.38 -4.39 8.18
CA ALA A 15 6.64 -3.62 8.14
C ALA A 15 7.80 -4.16 7.25
N GLY A 16 7.58 -5.24 6.49
CA GLY A 16 8.53 -5.81 5.54
C GLY A 16 8.26 -5.37 4.09
N LEU A 17 8.47 -6.30 3.16
CA LEU A 17 8.41 -6.03 1.72
C LEU A 17 7.05 -5.51 1.24
N GLY A 18 5.94 -6.01 1.78
CA GLY A 18 4.61 -5.59 1.34
C GLY A 18 4.38 -4.09 1.50
N HIS A 19 4.91 -3.48 2.57
CA HIS A 19 4.86 -2.04 2.78
C HIS A 19 5.59 -1.29 1.67
N ARG A 20 6.83 -1.68 1.36
CA ARG A 20 7.64 -1.06 0.28
C ARG A 20 7.02 -1.25 -1.10
N VAL A 21 6.36 -2.39 -1.34
CA VAL A 21 5.61 -2.63 -2.57
C VAL A 21 4.44 -1.66 -2.67
N ALA A 22 3.66 -1.49 -1.61
CA ALA A 22 2.52 -0.56 -1.60
C ALA A 22 2.96 0.90 -1.78
N GLU A 23 4.03 1.34 -1.11
CA GLU A 23 4.65 2.66 -1.37
C GLU A 23 5.01 2.85 -2.85
N THR A 24 5.62 1.84 -3.46
CA THR A 24 6.03 1.88 -4.88
C THR A 24 4.82 1.98 -5.79
N VAL A 25 3.73 1.28 -5.47
CA VAL A 25 2.47 1.35 -6.22
C VAL A 25 1.93 2.78 -6.25
N VAL A 26 1.81 3.42 -5.08
CA VAL A 26 1.32 4.80 -4.97
C VAL A 26 2.26 5.77 -5.67
N ARG A 27 3.57 5.65 -5.43
CA ARG A 27 4.61 6.47 -6.09
C ARG A 27 4.59 6.37 -7.61
N ASP A 28 4.21 5.22 -8.17
CA ASP A 28 4.08 5.00 -9.62
C ASP A 28 2.65 5.24 -10.14
N GLY A 29 1.80 5.94 -9.36
CA GLY A 29 0.48 6.43 -9.76
C GLY A 29 -0.63 5.38 -9.75
N GLY A 30 -0.38 4.23 -9.12
CA GLY A 30 -1.37 3.17 -8.93
C GLY A 30 -2.15 3.33 -7.62
N ARG A 31 -3.26 2.60 -7.51
CA ARG A 31 -4.06 2.48 -6.28
C ARG A 31 -3.64 1.23 -5.52
N ALA A 32 -3.12 1.38 -4.31
CA ALA A 32 -2.73 0.25 -3.48
C ALA A 32 -3.88 -0.17 -2.56
N VAL A 33 -4.32 -1.44 -2.65
CA VAL A 33 -5.28 -2.03 -1.71
C VAL A 33 -4.52 -2.92 -0.74
N LEU A 34 -4.63 -2.61 0.54
CA LEU A 34 -3.79 -3.22 1.58
C LEU A 34 -4.51 -4.35 2.30
N GLY A 35 -3.83 -5.48 2.47
CA GLY A 35 -4.26 -6.61 3.28
C GLY A 35 -3.25 -6.90 4.40
N ALA A 36 -3.75 -7.14 5.61
CA ALA A 36 -2.99 -7.72 6.70
C ALA A 36 -3.93 -8.42 7.69
N ARG A 37 -3.37 -9.28 8.55
CA ARG A 37 -4.12 -9.96 9.62
C ARG A 37 -4.54 -9.00 10.75
N THR A 38 -3.80 -7.92 10.95
CA THR A 38 -3.97 -7.00 12.08
C THR A 38 -4.40 -5.63 11.57
N ALA A 39 -5.57 -5.16 12.00
CA ALA A 39 -6.13 -3.87 11.58
C ALA A 39 -5.24 -2.67 11.95
N ALA A 40 -4.58 -2.70 13.11
CA ALA A 40 -3.65 -1.65 13.51
C ALA A 40 -2.47 -1.50 12.54
N ASN A 41 -1.97 -2.61 11.99
CA ASN A 41 -0.89 -2.58 11.00
C ASN A 41 -1.38 -1.99 9.67
N LEU A 42 -2.63 -2.29 9.26
CA LEU A 42 -3.24 -1.69 8.07
C LEU A 42 -3.33 -0.17 8.20
N ALA A 43 -3.91 0.32 9.29
CA ALA A 43 -4.09 1.77 9.51
C ALA A 43 -2.73 2.49 9.58
N LYS A 44 -1.77 1.92 10.30
CA LYS A 44 -0.41 2.47 10.37
C LYS A 44 0.24 2.52 8.99
N SER A 45 0.23 1.41 8.25
CA SER A 45 0.85 1.37 6.93
C SER A 45 0.16 2.28 5.92
N ALA A 46 -1.17 2.37 5.93
CA ALA A 46 -1.90 3.30 5.07
C ALA A 46 -1.46 4.75 5.34
N ALA A 47 -1.46 5.19 6.60
CA ALA A 47 -1.05 6.55 6.97
C ALA A 47 0.42 6.87 6.65
N GLU A 48 1.31 5.87 6.69
CA GLU A 48 2.72 6.02 6.31
C GLU A 48 2.92 6.07 4.79
N ILE A 49 2.10 5.36 4.02
CA ILE A 49 2.22 5.26 2.55
C ILE A 49 1.54 6.44 1.86
N ASP A 50 0.29 6.72 2.22
CA ASP A 50 -0.53 7.79 1.67
C ASP A 50 -1.46 8.33 2.76
N PRO A 51 -1.09 9.45 3.42
CA PRO A 51 -1.89 10.04 4.49
C PRO A 51 -3.30 10.49 4.04
N GLU A 52 -3.47 10.82 2.75
CA GLU A 52 -4.70 11.39 2.21
C GLU A 52 -5.66 10.31 1.68
N GLY A 53 -5.18 9.07 1.51
CA GLY A 53 -5.96 7.90 1.11
C GLY A 53 -5.85 7.52 -0.36
#